data_AF-A0A3C0FTY4-F1
#
_entry.id   AF-A0A3C0FTY4-F1
#
_cell.length_a   1.000
_cell.length_b   1.000
_cell.length_c   1.000
_cell.angle_alpha   90.00
_cell.angle_beta   90.00
_cell.angle_gamma   90.00
#
_symmetry.space_group_name_H-M   'P 1'
#
loop_
_entity.id
_entity.type
_entity.pdbx_description
1 polymer ?
#
loop_
_entity_poly.entity_id
_entity_poly.type
_entity_poly.pdbx_seq_one_letter_code
_entity_poly.pdbx_strand_id
1 'polypeptide(L)'
;PPKANWPNKARVAVQFVLNYEEGGENCILHGDRASEAFLSEIIGADMREGVRHMSMESIYEYGSRVGVWRILNLFRERQIPITIFAVAMALARHPRVGEVAMKDGHEICSHGYRWIDYQYMP
;
A
#
# COMPACT_ATOMS: atom_id res chain seq x y z
N PRO A 1 21.94 12.12 -20.80
CA PRO A 1 20.55 12.32 -20.33
C PRO A 1 20.15 13.80 -20.51
N PRO A 2 18.86 14.12 -20.72
CA PRO A 2 18.39 15.51 -20.84
C PRO A 2 18.55 16.28 -19.52
N LYS A 3 18.66 17.62 -19.60
CA LYS A 3 18.64 18.47 -18.41
C LYS A 3 17.21 18.54 -17.87
N ALA A 4 16.98 18.00 -16.68
CA ALA A 4 15.65 17.94 -16.07
C ALA A 4 15.08 19.32 -15.68
N ASN A 5 15.94 20.31 -15.40
CA ASN A 5 15.55 21.68 -15.03
C ASN A 5 14.47 21.74 -13.93
N TRP A 6 14.68 20.98 -12.85
CA TRP A 6 13.74 20.92 -11.73
C TRP A 6 13.43 22.32 -11.17
N PRO A 7 12.21 22.53 -10.64
CA PRO A 7 11.83 23.78 -9.98
C PRO A 7 12.89 24.20 -8.94
N ASN A 8 13.07 25.52 -8.80
CA ASN A 8 14.03 26.12 -7.85
C ASN A 8 15.50 25.71 -8.05
N LYS A 9 15.87 25.22 -9.24
CA LYS A 9 17.22 24.72 -9.55
C LYS A 9 17.66 23.57 -8.62
N ALA A 10 16.69 22.77 -8.15
CA ALA A 10 16.97 21.63 -7.30
C ALA A 10 17.93 20.64 -7.99
N ARG A 11 18.86 20.08 -7.20
CA ARG A 11 19.85 19.11 -7.69
C ARG A 11 19.30 17.69 -7.77
N VAL A 12 18.20 17.43 -7.06
CA VAL A 12 17.51 16.14 -6.99
C VAL A 12 16.01 16.40 -6.79
N ALA A 13 15.20 15.55 -7.40
CA ALA A 13 13.78 15.43 -7.07
C ALA A 13 13.62 14.14 -6.24
N VAL A 14 13.01 14.25 -5.06
CA VAL A 14 12.71 13.11 -4.19
C VAL A 14 11.20 12.92 -4.18
N GLN A 15 10.76 11.70 -4.46
CA GLN A 15 9.34 11.34 -4.48
C GLN A 15 9.16 10.18 -3.50
N PHE A 16 8.34 10.40 -2.47
CA PHE A 16 8.04 9.41 -1.46
C PHE A 16 6.74 8.69 -1.84
N VAL A 17 6.81 7.36 -1.92
CA VAL A 17 5.64 6.50 -2.17
C VAL A 17 5.23 5.82 -0.88
N LEU A 18 3.94 5.87 -0.57
CA LEU A 18 3.31 5.03 0.44
C LEU A 18 2.41 4.02 -0.26
N ASN A 19 2.73 2.73 -0.20
CA ASN A 19 1.80 1.71 -0.67
C ASN A 19 0.69 1.51 0.36
N TYR A 20 -0.54 1.29 -0.12
CA TYR A 20 -1.68 0.91 0.68
C TYR A 20 -2.30 -0.34 0.08
N GLU A 21 -1.91 -1.49 0.62
CA GLU A 21 -2.14 -2.83 0.08
C GLU A 21 -2.99 -3.68 1.04
N GLU A 22 -3.04 -3.28 2.31
CA GLU A 22 -3.64 -4.00 3.42
C GLU A 22 -5.17 -4.07 3.31
N GLY A 23 -5.69 -5.29 3.16
CA GLY A 23 -7.07 -5.60 2.79
C GLY A 23 -7.26 -5.92 1.30
N GLY A 24 -6.19 -5.92 0.50
CA GLY A 24 -6.17 -6.23 -0.93
C GLY A 24 -5.27 -7.41 -1.31
N GLU A 25 -4.45 -7.89 -0.38
CA GLU A 25 -3.51 -9.02 -0.50
C GLU A 25 -4.19 -10.37 -0.73
N ASN A 26 -3.41 -11.44 -0.91
CA ASN A 26 -3.94 -12.78 -1.06
C ASN A 26 -4.65 -13.25 0.22
N CYS A 27 -5.93 -13.58 0.10
CA CYS A 27 -6.69 -14.20 1.17
C CYS A 27 -7.83 -15.03 0.56
N ILE A 28 -8.12 -16.20 1.15
CA ILE A 28 -9.26 -17.01 0.70
C ILE A 28 -10.59 -16.26 0.83
N LEU A 29 -10.69 -15.27 1.73
CA LEU A 29 -11.85 -14.40 1.88
C LEU A 29 -12.01 -13.41 0.71
N HIS A 30 -10.96 -13.18 -0.07
CA HIS A 30 -10.95 -12.34 -1.26
C HIS A 30 -11.18 -13.16 -2.55
N GLY A 31 -11.29 -14.49 -2.43
CA GLY A 31 -11.48 -15.42 -3.56
C GLY A 31 -10.19 -16.06 -4.07
N ASP A 32 -9.06 -15.87 -3.38
CA ASP A 32 -7.78 -16.43 -3.79
C ASP A 32 -7.62 -17.90 -3.33
N ARG A 33 -6.74 -18.65 -4.01
CA ARG A 33 -6.49 -20.07 -3.73
C ARG A 33 -5.78 -20.31 -2.39
N ALA A 34 -4.99 -19.35 -1.93
CA ALA A 34 -4.13 -19.48 -0.77
C ALA A 34 -3.99 -18.17 0.00
N SER A 35 -3.45 -18.25 1.22
CA SER A 35 -3.07 -17.07 2.01
C SER A 35 -1.87 -16.32 1.42
N GLU A 36 -1.73 -15.06 1.80
CA GLU A 36 -0.52 -14.27 1.55
C GLU A 36 0.73 -14.89 2.19
N ALA A 37 1.86 -14.63 1.56
CA ALA A 37 3.20 -15.06 1.95
C ALA A 37 4.26 -13.96 1.79
N PHE A 38 3.95 -12.89 1.06
CA PHE A 38 4.90 -11.82 0.74
C PHE A 38 4.90 -10.69 1.77
N LEU A 39 6.01 -9.93 1.80
CA LEU A 39 6.26 -8.71 2.60
C LEU A 39 5.59 -8.67 3.99
N SER A 40 5.98 -9.60 4.86
CA SER A 40 5.57 -9.59 6.27
C SER A 40 6.77 -9.85 7.19
N GLU A 41 6.54 -9.79 8.50
CA GLU A 41 7.54 -10.18 9.50
C GLU A 41 7.83 -11.70 9.51
N ILE A 42 6.99 -12.51 8.84
CA ILE A 42 7.18 -13.96 8.71
C ILE A 42 8.03 -14.21 7.47
N ILE A 43 9.34 -14.11 7.63
CA ILE A 43 10.30 -14.33 6.55
C ILE A 43 10.21 -15.78 6.05
N GLY A 44 9.99 -15.93 4.74
CA GLY A 44 9.85 -17.25 4.11
C GLY A 44 8.52 -17.94 4.41
N ALA A 45 7.47 -17.18 4.73
CA ALA A 45 6.11 -17.70 4.88
C ALA A 45 5.70 -18.52 3.64
N ASP A 46 4.96 -19.59 3.88
CA ASP A 46 4.32 -20.40 2.86
C ASP A 46 2.91 -19.88 2.53
N MET A 47 2.51 -20.00 1.26
CA MET A 47 1.13 -19.79 0.84
C MET A 47 0.29 -20.99 1.28
N ARG A 48 -0.64 -20.80 2.21
CA ARG A 48 -1.47 -21.89 2.74
C ARG A 48 -2.72 -22.07 1.90
N GLU A 49 -2.81 -23.19 1.19
CA GLU A 49 -3.91 -23.45 0.28
C GLU A 49 -5.23 -23.73 1.01
N GLY A 50 -6.31 -23.11 0.55
CA GLY A 50 -7.68 -23.35 1.04
C GLY A 50 -7.95 -22.93 2.49
N VAL A 51 -6.98 -22.33 3.18
CA VAL A 51 -7.11 -21.93 4.59
C VAL A 51 -6.59 -20.51 4.82
N ARG A 52 -7.03 -19.91 5.93
CA ARG A 52 -6.53 -18.62 6.40
C ARG A 52 -5.18 -18.77 7.09
N HIS A 53 -4.36 -17.74 6.97
CA HIS A 53 -3.12 -17.61 7.76
C HIS A 53 -3.29 -16.45 8.75
N MET A 54 -3.85 -16.76 9.92
CA MET A 54 -4.26 -15.76 10.92
C MET A 54 -3.14 -14.78 11.33
N SER A 55 -1.92 -15.28 11.49
CA SER A 55 -0.77 -14.43 11.82
C SER A 55 -0.43 -13.45 10.69
N MET A 56 -0.50 -13.90 9.44
CA MET A 56 -0.27 -13.06 8.26
C MET A 56 -1.32 -11.95 8.17
N GLU A 57 -2.60 -12.32 8.30
CA GLU A 57 -3.71 -11.35 8.30
C GLU A 57 -3.53 -10.29 9.40
N SER A 58 -3.18 -10.71 10.63
CA SER A 58 -2.93 -9.77 11.72
C SER A 58 -1.74 -8.83 11.48
N ILE A 59 -0.72 -9.26 10.71
CA ILE A 59 0.42 -8.41 10.35
C ILE A 59 -0.03 -7.34 9.34
N TYR A 60 -0.76 -7.73 8.30
CA TYR A 60 -1.35 -6.79 7.34
C TYR A 60 -2.33 -5.82 8.04
N GLU A 61 -3.14 -6.30 8.97
CA GLU A 61 -4.02 -5.44 9.76
C GLU A 61 -3.28 -4.34 10.53
N TYR A 62 -2.02 -4.56 10.94
CA TYR A 62 -1.24 -3.51 11.61
C TYR A 62 -1.02 -2.29 10.70
N GLY A 63 -0.72 -2.52 9.42
CA GLY A 63 -0.50 -1.46 8.44
C GLY A 63 -1.73 -0.56 8.29
N SER A 64 -2.90 -1.15 8.09
CA SER A 64 -4.17 -0.43 7.93
C SER A 64 -4.72 0.18 9.23
N ARG A 65 -4.48 -0.45 10.39
CA ARG A 65 -5.02 0.01 11.69
C ARG A 65 -4.16 1.05 12.37
N VAL A 66 -2.83 0.95 12.23
CA VAL A 66 -1.86 1.74 13.02
C VAL A 66 -0.78 2.37 12.14
N GLY A 67 -0.15 1.59 11.26
CA GLY A 67 0.99 2.02 10.45
C GLY A 67 0.69 3.25 9.61
N VAL A 68 -0.40 3.21 8.85
CA VAL A 68 -0.83 4.28 7.94
C VAL A 68 -1.00 5.62 8.65
N TRP A 69 -1.62 5.65 9.83
CA TRP A 69 -1.85 6.91 10.56
C TRP A 69 -0.56 7.53 11.07
N ARG A 70 0.37 6.69 11.53
CA ARG A 70 1.69 7.17 11.96
C ARG A 70 2.45 7.82 10.81
N ILE A 71 2.41 7.22 9.62
CA ILE A 71 3.10 7.72 8.44
C ILE A 71 2.42 9.00 7.92
N LEU A 72 1.10 9.02 7.77
CA LEU A 72 0.38 10.21 7.32
C LEU A 72 0.62 11.41 8.27
N ASN A 73 0.60 11.19 9.58
CA ASN A 73 0.91 12.25 10.55
C ASN A 73 2.35 12.77 10.38
N LEU A 74 3.34 11.87 10.21
CA LEU A 74 4.74 12.24 10.00
C LEU A 74 4.94 13.18 8.80
N PHE A 75 4.30 12.86 7.67
CA PHE A 75 4.39 13.65 6.44
C PHE A 75 3.60 14.95 6.53
N ARG A 76 2.43 14.94 7.17
CA ARG A 76 1.65 16.15 7.47
C ARG A 76 2.46 17.15 8.30
N GLU A 77 3.10 16.69 9.39
CA GLU A 77 3.93 17.54 10.26
C GLU A 77 5.10 18.18 9.52
N ARG A 78 5.67 17.48 8.54
CA ARG A 78 6.80 17.97 7.73
C ARG A 78 6.37 18.78 6.51
N GLN A 79 5.06 18.85 6.23
CA GLN A 79 4.50 19.47 5.04
C GLN A 79 5.14 18.91 3.74
N ILE A 80 5.44 17.60 3.73
CA ILE A 80 6.01 16.92 2.56
C ILE A 80 4.90 16.14 1.85
N PRO A 81 4.64 16.39 0.56
CA PRO A 81 3.67 15.61 -0.20
C PRO A 81 4.20 14.21 -0.50
N ILE A 82 3.29 13.24 -0.54
CA ILE A 82 3.57 11.87 -0.96
C ILE A 82 2.57 11.45 -2.04
N THR A 83 2.92 10.39 -2.78
CA THR A 83 1.98 9.69 -3.65
C THR A 83 1.62 8.37 -2.99
N ILE A 84 0.32 8.11 -2.81
CA ILE A 84 -0.17 6.85 -2.28
C ILE A 84 -0.47 5.92 -3.43
N PHE A 85 0.20 4.76 -3.46
CA PHE A 85 -0.10 3.67 -4.36
C PHE A 85 -1.18 2.82 -3.72
N ALA A 86 -2.44 3.08 -4.08
CA ALA A 86 -3.60 2.49 -3.43
C ALA A 86 -4.17 1.33 -4.23
N VAL A 87 -4.17 0.14 -3.63
CA VAL A 87 -4.91 -1.01 -4.15
C VAL A 87 -6.39 -0.74 -3.95
N ALA A 88 -7.19 -0.84 -5.01
CA ALA A 88 -8.58 -0.40 -4.96
C ALA A 88 -9.42 -1.19 -3.94
N MET A 89 -9.20 -2.50 -3.80
CA MET A 89 -9.88 -3.30 -2.76
C MET A 89 -9.51 -2.85 -1.34
N ALA A 90 -8.23 -2.60 -1.07
CA ALA A 90 -7.77 -2.11 0.24
C ALA A 90 -8.43 -0.75 0.57
N LEU A 91 -8.41 0.18 -0.39
CA LEU A 91 -9.02 1.50 -0.20
C LEU A 91 -10.54 1.42 -0.04
N ALA A 92 -11.22 0.51 -0.74
CA ALA A 92 -12.66 0.30 -0.58
C ALA A 92 -13.04 -0.23 0.82
N ARG A 93 -12.16 -1.02 1.46
CA ARG A 93 -12.36 -1.50 2.83
C ARG A 93 -12.08 -0.43 3.88
N HIS A 94 -11.23 0.54 3.57
CA HIS A 94 -10.88 1.62 4.48
C HIS A 94 -10.84 3.00 3.78
N PRO A 95 -12.00 3.51 3.29
CA PRO A 95 -12.05 4.72 2.48
C PRO A 95 -11.54 5.97 3.21
N ARG A 96 -11.60 5.95 4.55
CA ARG A 96 -11.12 7.04 5.40
C ARG A 96 -9.65 7.39 5.18
N VAL A 97 -8.80 6.42 4.83
CA VAL A 97 -7.38 6.67 4.53
C VAL A 97 -7.25 7.58 3.29
N GLY A 98 -8.00 7.27 2.23
CA GLY A 98 -8.02 8.08 1.00
C GLY A 98 -8.55 9.49 1.24
N GLU A 99 -9.64 9.62 2.00
CA GLU A 99 -10.20 10.92 2.37
C GLU A 99 -9.19 11.82 3.10
N VAL A 100 -8.48 11.26 4.08
CA VAL A 100 -7.49 11.99 4.87
C VAL A 100 -6.30 12.37 3.99
N ALA A 101 -5.80 11.44 3.19
CA ALA A 101 -4.68 11.69 2.28
C ALA A 101 -5.00 12.80 1.26
N MET A 102 -6.18 12.77 0.65
CA MET A 102 -6.62 13.82 -0.27
C MET A 102 -6.78 15.17 0.43
N LYS A 103 -7.32 15.17 1.66
CA LYS A 103 -7.43 16.40 2.47
C LYS A 103 -6.06 17.01 2.79
N ASP A 104 -5.04 16.18 2.99
CA ASP A 104 -3.66 16.61 3.23
C ASP A 104 -2.89 16.98 1.94
N GLY A 105 -3.54 16.88 0.77
CA GLY A 105 -2.94 17.23 -0.52
C GLY A 105 -2.02 16.15 -1.10
N HIS A 106 -2.15 14.91 -0.66
CA HIS A 106 -1.44 13.77 -1.25
C HIS A 106 -2.10 13.29 -2.53
N GLU A 107 -1.30 12.76 -3.45
CA GLU A 107 -1.78 12.13 -4.68
C GLU A 107 -2.23 10.69 -4.40
N ILE A 108 -3.32 10.26 -5.04
CA ILE A 108 -3.75 8.85 -5.05
C ILE A 108 -3.49 8.29 -6.45
N CYS A 109 -2.56 7.33 -6.53
CA CYS A 109 -2.24 6.59 -7.75
C CYS A 109 -2.86 5.19 -7.65
N SER A 110 -3.31 4.66 -8.79
CA SER A 110 -3.78 3.28 -8.89
C SER A 110 -2.62 2.31 -8.64
N HIS A 111 -2.84 1.35 -7.74
CA HIS A 111 -1.94 0.22 -7.53
C HIS A 111 -2.62 -1.12 -7.84
N GLY A 112 -3.50 -1.10 -8.86
CA GLY A 112 -4.30 -2.25 -9.27
C GLY A 112 -5.58 -2.43 -8.45
N TYR A 113 -6.43 -3.37 -8.90
CA TYR A 113 -7.64 -3.74 -8.16
C TYR A 113 -7.30 -4.60 -6.94
N ARG A 114 -6.34 -5.53 -7.11
CA ARG A 114 -5.86 -6.49 -6.13
C ARG A 114 -4.35 -6.38 -6.00
N TRP A 115 -3.84 -6.76 -4.84
CA TRP A 115 -2.40 -6.92 -4.64
C TRP A 115 -2.03 -8.39 -4.80
N ILE A 116 -1.77 -8.78 -6.04
CA ILE A 116 -1.48 -10.16 -6.45
C ILE A 116 -0.47 -10.15 -7.60
N ASP A 117 0.08 -11.33 -7.91
CA ASP A 117 0.88 -11.49 -9.12
C ASP A 117 -0.02 -11.53 -10.37
N TYR A 118 0.19 -10.58 -11.27
CA TYR A 118 -0.55 -10.45 -12.53
C TYR A 118 0.06 -11.26 -13.69
N GLN A 119 1.20 -11.94 -13.50
CA GLN A 119 1.94 -12.65 -14.54
C GLN A 119 1.10 -13.66 -15.35
N TYR A 120 0.08 -14.26 -14.73
CA TYR A 120 -0.80 -15.26 -15.36
C TYR A 120 -2.28 -14.90 -15.29
N MET A 121 -2.61 -13.63 -15.00
CA MET A 121 -3.99 -13.18 -15.14
C MET A 121 -4.35 -13.10 -16.63
N PRO A 122 -5.55 -13.56 -17.01
CA PRO A 122 -6.03 -13.49 -18.39
C PRO A 122 -6.23 -12.06 -18.87
#